data_AF-A0A7Y3M7E7-F1
#
_entry.id   AF-A0A7Y3M7E7-F1
#
_cell.length_a   1.000
_cell.length_b   1.000
_cell.length_c   1.000
_cell.angle_alpha   90.00
_cell.angle_beta   90.00
_cell.angle_gamma   90.00
#
_symmetry.space_group_name_H-M   'P 1'
#
loop_
_entity.id
_entity.type
_entity.pdbx_description
1 polymer ?
#
loop_
_entity_poly.entity_id
_entity_poly.type
_entity_poly.pdbx_seq_one_letter_code
_entity_poly.pdbx_strand_id
1 'polypeptide(L)'
;MKRLALFAALGSLLFAVVAQADVQPGDEIRWDNREKIKGLIPDEIFPYVAEGYKDLYMRIVPTGDYTPNQKYIEATVKYACQATVDEDGVIQNFTAGEPFPYSRWAQEATNHSCDLKEDDPQFAIKLGWNYNYRWQGGSGLNLPHWGFSWMRNNGKEQWRLGQGEYRRTYFSHRADLLPETTVLEEGTEVEWAEFFDVKTPFDLRGTMFLLYRYVTDKEDDTWAYIPALRRVRRIAATQKSDSLLGTEFSLEDFYG
;
A
#
# COMPACT_ATOMS: atom_id res chain seq x y z
N MET A 1 10.33 -22.82 -75.41
CA MET A 1 9.95 -23.71 -74.29
C MET A 1 10.92 -23.44 -73.14
N LYS A 2 10.77 -22.31 -72.44
CA LYS A 2 10.10 -22.15 -71.13
C LYS A 2 10.67 -23.06 -70.03
N ARG A 3 11.47 -22.48 -69.14
CA ARG A 3 11.26 -22.49 -67.67
C ARG A 3 12.05 -21.32 -67.07
N LEU A 4 11.35 -20.21 -66.86
CA LEU A 4 11.77 -19.09 -65.99
C LEU A 4 11.75 -19.61 -64.54
N ALA A 5 12.83 -19.41 -63.80
CA ALA A 5 12.80 -19.50 -62.34
C ALA A 5 12.55 -18.08 -61.79
N LEU A 6 11.32 -17.83 -61.33
CA LEU A 6 10.97 -16.67 -60.53
C LEU A 6 11.47 -16.92 -59.09
N PHE A 7 12.42 -16.13 -58.61
CA PHE A 7 12.70 -16.00 -57.18
C PHE A 7 11.67 -15.03 -56.59
N ALA A 8 10.65 -15.57 -55.90
CA ALA A 8 9.78 -14.80 -55.04
C ALA A 8 10.44 -14.71 -53.65
N ALA A 9 10.98 -13.54 -53.31
CA ALA A 9 11.41 -13.23 -51.95
C ALA A 9 10.16 -13.06 -51.08
N LEU A 10 9.80 -14.10 -50.30
CA LEU A 10 8.88 -13.95 -49.18
C LEU A 10 9.62 -13.23 -48.05
N GLY A 11 9.37 -11.92 -47.93
CA GLY A 11 9.69 -11.17 -46.72
C GLY A 11 8.77 -11.63 -45.59
N SER A 12 9.25 -12.53 -44.75
CA SER A 12 8.59 -12.88 -43.49
C SER A 12 8.77 -11.74 -42.50
N LEU A 13 7.83 -10.79 -42.48
CA LEU A 13 7.65 -9.88 -41.35
C LEU A 13 7.19 -10.72 -40.14
N LEU A 14 8.15 -11.18 -39.35
CA LEU A 14 7.91 -11.68 -38.01
C LEU A 14 7.43 -10.50 -37.16
N PHE A 15 6.11 -10.30 -37.12
CA PHE A 15 5.52 -9.60 -35.99
C PHE A 15 5.81 -10.44 -34.76
N ALA A 16 6.70 -9.95 -33.88
CA ALA A 16 6.75 -10.43 -32.52
C ALA A 16 5.39 -10.11 -31.89
N VAL A 17 4.50 -11.11 -31.88
CA VAL A 17 3.32 -11.08 -31.02
C VAL A 17 3.89 -11.12 -29.61
N VAL A 18 3.97 -9.95 -28.98
CA VAL A 18 4.06 -9.88 -27.52
C VAL A 18 2.76 -10.53 -27.06
N ALA A 19 2.84 -11.76 -26.57
CA ALA A 19 1.70 -12.44 -25.98
C ALA A 19 1.31 -11.63 -24.74
N GLN A 20 0.36 -10.70 -24.90
CA GLN A 20 -0.36 -10.18 -23.74
C GLN A 20 -1.09 -11.36 -23.13
N ALA A 21 -0.97 -11.49 -21.81
CA ALA A 21 -1.74 -12.44 -21.04
C ALA A 21 -3.24 -12.19 -21.24
N ASP A 22 -3.87 -13.04 -22.04
CA ASP A 22 -5.32 -13.04 -22.28
C ASP A 22 -6.02 -13.83 -21.18
N VAL A 23 -6.35 -13.16 -20.07
CA VAL A 23 -7.29 -13.69 -19.08
C VAL A 23 -8.62 -12.95 -19.19
N GLN A 24 -9.72 -13.67 -18.96
CA GLN A 24 -11.07 -13.11 -18.97
C GLN A 24 -11.76 -13.28 -17.61
N PRO A 25 -12.69 -12.39 -17.24
CA PRO A 25 -13.51 -12.58 -16.06
C PRO A 25 -14.19 -13.95 -16.05
N GLY A 26 -13.97 -14.71 -14.98
CA GLY A 26 -14.44 -16.10 -14.83
C GLY A 26 -13.35 -17.15 -15.04
N ASP A 27 -12.20 -16.79 -15.61
CA ASP A 27 -11.07 -17.72 -15.75
C ASP A 27 -10.58 -18.19 -14.37
N GLU A 28 -10.29 -19.48 -14.26
CA GLU A 28 -9.60 -20.07 -13.12
C GLU A 28 -8.14 -20.31 -13.48
N ILE A 29 -7.25 -19.56 -12.84
CA ILE A 29 -5.81 -19.76 -12.91
C ILE A 29 -5.41 -20.73 -11.80
N ARG A 30 -4.75 -21.80 -12.21
CA ARG A 30 -4.19 -22.87 -11.40
C ARG A 30 -2.73 -23.07 -11.75
N TRP A 31 -2.00 -23.83 -10.94
CA TRP A 31 -0.56 -24.02 -11.14
C TRP A 31 -0.20 -24.57 -12.53
N ASP A 32 -1.04 -25.42 -13.11
CA ASP A 32 -0.87 -26.02 -14.44
C ASP A 32 -0.98 -25.00 -15.59
N ASN A 33 -1.81 -23.96 -15.43
CA ASN A 33 -2.03 -22.93 -16.45
C ASN A 33 -1.47 -21.54 -16.06
N ARG A 34 -0.61 -21.50 -15.03
CA ARG A 34 0.02 -20.31 -14.44
C ARG A 34 0.72 -19.38 -15.44
N GLU A 35 1.17 -19.90 -16.58
CA GLU A 35 1.82 -19.10 -17.62
C GLU A 35 0.89 -18.02 -18.18
N LYS A 36 -0.44 -18.20 -18.07
CA LYS A 36 -1.45 -17.22 -18.48
C LYS A 36 -1.38 -15.89 -17.73
N ILE A 37 -0.75 -15.83 -16.56
CA ILE A 37 -0.65 -14.59 -15.78
C ILE A 37 0.69 -13.86 -15.98
N LYS A 38 1.59 -14.36 -16.85
CA LYS A 38 2.83 -13.65 -17.20
C LYS A 38 2.52 -12.32 -17.87
N GLY A 39 3.13 -11.24 -17.39
CA GLY A 39 2.85 -9.87 -17.85
C GLY A 39 1.61 -9.21 -17.22
N LEU A 40 0.81 -9.94 -16.42
CA LEU A 40 -0.18 -9.33 -15.50
C LEU A 40 0.41 -9.05 -14.13
N ILE A 41 1.36 -9.88 -13.71
CA ILE A 41 2.15 -9.68 -12.50
C ILE A 41 3.60 -9.37 -12.88
N PRO A 42 4.33 -8.59 -12.06
CA PRO A 42 5.75 -8.34 -12.28
C PRO A 42 6.53 -9.65 -12.38
N ASP A 43 7.45 -9.72 -13.33
CA ASP A 43 8.22 -10.93 -13.64
C ASP A 43 9.06 -11.39 -12.44
N GLU A 44 9.46 -10.45 -11.58
CA GLU A 44 10.24 -10.71 -10.36
C GLU A 44 9.44 -11.49 -9.31
N ILE A 45 8.12 -11.33 -9.30
CA ILE A 45 7.24 -11.93 -8.30
C ILE A 45 6.71 -13.29 -8.81
N PHE A 46 6.65 -13.49 -10.13
CA PHE A 46 6.11 -14.70 -10.78
C PHE A 46 6.66 -16.02 -10.19
N PRO A 47 7.98 -16.18 -9.93
CA PRO A 47 8.51 -17.41 -9.35
C PRO A 47 7.90 -17.75 -7.98
N TYR A 48 7.59 -16.72 -7.19
CA TYR A 48 7.09 -16.88 -5.81
C TYR A 48 5.59 -17.14 -5.76
N VAL A 49 4.81 -16.48 -6.62
CA VAL A 49 3.34 -16.57 -6.57
C VAL A 49 2.76 -17.61 -7.52
N ALA A 50 3.49 -17.97 -8.58
CA ALA A 50 2.97 -18.81 -9.65
C ALA A 50 3.76 -20.11 -9.82
N GLU A 51 5.10 -20.04 -9.87
CA GLU A 51 5.95 -21.21 -10.15
C GLU A 51 6.15 -22.09 -8.91
N GLY A 52 6.49 -21.50 -7.76
CA GLY A 52 6.74 -22.22 -6.51
C GLY A 52 5.47 -22.65 -5.77
N TYR A 53 4.32 -22.03 -6.06
CA TYR A 53 3.08 -22.23 -5.31
C TYR A 53 2.13 -23.21 -6.00
N LYS A 54 2.30 -24.52 -5.74
CA LYS A 54 1.54 -25.60 -6.42
C LYS A 54 0.03 -25.58 -6.18
N ASP A 55 -0.41 -24.98 -5.08
CA ASP A 55 -1.82 -24.81 -4.74
C ASP A 55 -2.39 -23.48 -5.24
N LEU A 56 -1.73 -22.85 -6.22
CA LEU A 56 -2.23 -21.63 -6.86
C LEU A 56 -3.67 -21.82 -7.31
N TYR A 57 -4.53 -20.93 -6.82
CA TYR A 57 -5.89 -20.77 -7.29
C TYR A 57 -6.21 -19.28 -7.30
N MET A 58 -6.45 -18.75 -8.50
CA MET A 58 -6.86 -17.37 -8.70
C MET A 58 -8.05 -17.37 -9.65
N ARG A 59 -9.14 -16.77 -9.22
CA ARG A 59 -10.31 -16.54 -10.06
C ARG A 59 -10.25 -15.12 -10.60
N ILE A 60 -10.22 -14.98 -11.92
CA ILE A 60 -10.24 -13.69 -12.59
C ILE A 60 -11.66 -13.12 -12.48
N VAL A 61 -11.77 -11.86 -12.12
CA VAL A 61 -13.03 -11.14 -11.94
C VAL A 61 -13.07 -9.92 -12.87
N PRO A 62 -14.25 -9.36 -13.17
CA PRO A 62 -14.34 -8.11 -13.92
C PRO A 62 -13.52 -7.02 -13.25
N THR A 63 -12.94 -6.13 -14.06
CA THR A 63 -12.28 -4.93 -13.53
C THR A 63 -13.30 -4.09 -12.76
N GLY A 64 -13.00 -3.77 -11.51
CA GLY A 64 -13.78 -2.87 -10.69
C GLY A 64 -13.30 -1.43 -10.86
N ASP A 65 -14.23 -0.49 -10.70
CA ASP A 65 -13.87 0.91 -10.46
C ASP A 65 -13.62 1.10 -8.95
N TYR A 66 -12.38 1.45 -8.61
CA TYR A 66 -11.94 1.71 -7.23
C TYR A 66 -11.77 3.21 -6.98
N THR A 67 -12.63 4.04 -7.60
CA THR A 67 -12.66 5.47 -7.34
C THR A 67 -12.86 5.75 -5.84
N PRO A 68 -12.10 6.71 -5.26
CA PRO A 68 -12.27 7.12 -3.87
C PRO A 68 -13.71 7.55 -3.53
N ASN A 69 -14.02 7.60 -2.24
CA ASN A 69 -15.32 8.12 -1.80
C ASN A 69 -15.53 9.55 -2.30
N GLN A 70 -16.78 9.89 -2.67
CA GLN A 70 -17.17 11.20 -3.15
C GLN A 70 -16.69 12.35 -2.27
N LYS A 71 -16.74 12.22 -0.93
CA LYS A 71 -16.25 13.25 0.00
C LYS A 71 -14.75 13.52 -0.15
N TYR A 72 -13.96 12.48 -0.45
CA TYR A 72 -12.52 12.63 -0.70
C TYR A 72 -12.26 13.37 -2.02
N ILE A 73 -13.04 13.09 -3.06
CA ILE A 73 -12.96 13.80 -4.34
C ILE A 73 -13.33 15.28 -4.16
N GLU A 74 -14.44 15.56 -3.48
CA GLU A 74 -14.89 16.93 -3.20
C GLU A 74 -13.86 17.72 -2.39
N ALA A 75 -13.25 17.10 -1.38
CA ALA A 75 -12.17 17.70 -0.62
C ALA A 75 -10.95 18.01 -1.50
N THR A 76 -10.55 17.04 -2.34
CA THR A 76 -9.44 17.21 -3.29
C THR A 76 -9.66 18.40 -4.21
N VAL A 77 -10.86 18.54 -4.79
CA VAL A 77 -11.18 19.68 -5.66
C VAL A 77 -11.22 20.99 -4.89
N LYS A 78 -11.83 21.00 -3.70
CA LYS A 78 -12.00 22.22 -2.88
C LYS A 78 -10.66 22.77 -2.37
N TYR A 79 -9.73 21.89 -2.02
CA TYR A 79 -8.43 22.25 -1.42
C TYR A 79 -7.25 22.06 -2.39
N ALA A 80 -7.54 21.84 -3.68
CA ALA A 80 -6.52 21.69 -4.71
C ALA A 80 -5.55 22.88 -4.71
N CYS A 81 -4.28 22.59 -5.03
CA CYS A 81 -3.22 23.57 -5.24
C CYS A 81 -2.84 24.41 -4.00
N GLN A 82 -3.37 24.11 -2.82
CA GLN A 82 -3.05 24.82 -1.56
C GLN A 82 -1.83 24.24 -0.87
N ALA A 83 -1.66 22.92 -0.93
CA ALA A 83 -0.57 22.22 -0.28
C ALA A 83 0.77 22.55 -0.93
N THR A 84 1.80 22.74 -0.11
CA THR A 84 3.19 22.92 -0.53
C THR A 84 4.11 22.04 0.31
N VAL A 85 5.35 21.85 -0.13
CA VAL A 85 6.36 21.11 0.63
C VAL A 85 7.53 22.05 0.88
N ASP A 86 7.98 22.16 2.14
CA ASP A 86 9.14 22.98 2.50
C ASP A 86 10.49 22.29 2.18
N GLU A 87 11.59 22.91 2.60
CA GLU A 87 12.96 22.42 2.36
C GLU A 87 13.26 21.10 3.09
N ASP A 88 12.58 20.84 4.21
CA ASP A 88 12.74 19.63 5.02
C ASP A 88 11.82 18.48 4.54
N GLY A 89 11.01 18.73 3.51
CA GLY A 89 10.09 17.75 2.96
C GLY A 89 8.75 17.67 3.71
N VAL A 90 8.46 18.60 4.62
CA VAL A 90 7.23 18.65 5.40
C VAL A 90 6.13 19.32 4.60
N ILE A 91 4.93 18.74 4.65
CA ILE A 91 3.76 19.30 3.96
C ILE A 91 3.20 20.48 4.74
N GLN A 92 2.88 21.55 4.01
CA GLN A 92 2.33 22.80 4.54
C GLN A 92 0.98 23.08 3.88
N ASN A 93 0.09 23.76 4.59
CA ASN A 93 -1.23 24.20 4.10
C ASN A 93 -2.14 23.08 3.56
N PHE A 94 -1.93 21.83 3.97
CA PHE A 94 -2.78 20.72 3.58
C PHE A 94 -4.00 20.60 4.49
N THR A 95 -5.20 20.47 3.91
CA THR A 95 -6.46 20.36 4.65
C THR A 95 -7.02 18.94 4.61
N ALA A 96 -7.37 18.42 3.43
CA ALA A 96 -7.88 17.07 3.21
C ALA A 96 -7.91 16.73 1.70
N GLY A 97 -8.00 15.44 1.35
CA GLY A 97 -8.02 14.95 -0.04
C GLY A 97 -6.65 14.51 -0.55
N GLU A 98 -6.47 14.40 -1.88
CA GLU A 98 -5.16 14.20 -2.50
C GLU A 98 -4.40 15.53 -2.52
N PRO A 99 -3.27 15.68 -1.80
CA PRO A 99 -2.60 16.96 -1.68
C PRO A 99 -2.08 17.54 -3.00
N PHE A 100 -1.53 16.69 -3.86
CA PHE A 100 -0.94 17.07 -5.14
C PHE A 100 -1.60 16.25 -6.27
N PRO A 101 -2.50 16.80 -7.10
CA PRO A 101 -3.22 16.02 -8.11
C PRO A 101 -2.28 15.26 -9.06
N TYR A 102 -2.21 13.93 -8.95
CA TYR A 102 -1.42 13.05 -9.83
C TYR A 102 -2.26 11.92 -10.42
N SER A 103 -3.22 11.40 -9.65
CA SER A 103 -4.15 10.39 -10.13
C SER A 103 -4.98 10.91 -11.30
N ARG A 104 -5.27 10.07 -12.30
CA ARG A 104 -6.09 10.46 -13.47
C ARG A 104 -7.41 11.15 -13.07
N TRP A 105 -8.13 10.56 -12.10
CA TRP A 105 -9.38 11.12 -11.61
C TRP A 105 -9.20 12.49 -10.94
N ALA A 106 -8.08 12.72 -10.24
CA ALA A 106 -7.79 13.97 -9.56
C ALA A 106 -7.43 15.08 -10.56
N GLN A 107 -6.64 14.74 -11.58
CA GLN A 107 -6.31 15.64 -12.68
C GLN A 107 -7.58 16.08 -13.44
N GLU A 108 -8.44 15.12 -13.79
CA GLU A 108 -9.74 15.40 -14.43
C GLU A 108 -10.65 16.25 -13.52
N ALA A 109 -10.78 15.89 -12.23
CA ALA A 109 -11.65 16.60 -11.29
C ALA A 109 -11.19 18.05 -11.01
N THR A 110 -9.89 18.31 -11.09
CA THR A 110 -9.29 19.65 -10.93
C THR A 110 -9.11 20.40 -12.25
N ASN A 111 -9.60 19.86 -13.38
CA ASN A 111 -9.42 20.40 -14.73
C ASN A 111 -7.95 20.68 -15.08
N HIS A 112 -7.03 19.81 -14.63
CA HIS A 112 -5.59 19.91 -14.89
C HIS A 112 -4.95 21.22 -14.37
N SER A 113 -5.53 21.85 -13.34
CA SER A 113 -5.11 23.19 -12.89
C SER A 113 -3.77 23.20 -12.14
N CYS A 114 -3.40 22.12 -11.47
CA CYS A 114 -2.16 22.02 -10.71
C CYS A 114 -1.62 20.58 -10.61
N ASP A 115 -1.63 19.89 -11.74
CA ASP A 115 -1.13 18.52 -11.82
C ASP A 115 0.33 18.43 -11.36
N LEU A 116 0.61 17.41 -10.55
CA LEU A 116 1.96 17.01 -10.21
C LEU A 116 2.63 16.39 -11.46
N LYS A 117 3.74 16.98 -11.90
CA LYS A 117 4.47 16.59 -13.10
C LYS A 117 5.85 16.03 -12.76
N GLU A 118 6.34 15.12 -13.60
CA GLU A 118 7.63 14.44 -13.41
C GLU A 118 8.85 15.38 -13.42
N ASP A 119 8.71 16.59 -13.97
CA ASP A 119 9.76 17.63 -13.99
C ASP A 119 9.80 18.49 -12.72
N ASP A 120 8.88 18.29 -11.77
CA ASP A 120 8.88 18.98 -10.48
C ASP A 120 10.10 18.53 -9.63
N PRO A 121 10.96 19.45 -9.15
CA PRO A 121 12.12 19.09 -8.33
C PRO A 121 11.78 18.33 -7.05
N GLN A 122 10.57 18.51 -6.51
CA GLN A 122 10.04 17.82 -5.33
C GLN A 122 9.06 16.70 -5.69
N PHE A 123 9.03 16.25 -6.96
CA PHE A 123 8.07 15.25 -7.45
C PHE A 123 7.96 14.03 -6.54
N ALA A 124 9.09 13.41 -6.18
CA ALA A 124 9.11 12.21 -5.37
C ALA A 124 8.54 12.43 -3.95
N ILE A 125 8.85 13.57 -3.32
CA ILE A 125 8.37 13.90 -1.98
C ILE A 125 6.87 14.18 -2.00
N LYS A 126 6.39 14.95 -3.00
CA LYS A 126 4.96 15.22 -3.21
C LYS A 126 4.18 13.93 -3.47
N LEU A 127 4.75 13.03 -4.26
CA LEU A 127 4.15 11.71 -4.50
C LEU A 127 4.12 10.85 -3.22
N GLY A 128 5.15 10.93 -2.38
CA GLY A 128 5.16 10.31 -1.04
C GLY A 128 4.04 10.82 -0.15
N TRP A 129 3.78 12.13 -0.15
CA TRP A 129 2.65 12.71 0.57
C TRP A 129 1.29 12.27 0.02
N ASN A 130 1.15 12.15 -1.30
CA ASN A 130 -0.05 11.56 -1.91
C ASN A 130 -0.26 10.11 -1.47
N TYR A 131 0.83 9.32 -1.39
CA TYR A 131 0.74 7.97 -0.87
C TYR A 131 0.27 7.97 0.59
N ASN A 132 0.85 8.81 1.45
CA ASN A 132 0.46 8.91 2.86
C ASN A 132 -1.02 9.29 3.06
N TYR A 133 -1.52 10.26 2.29
CA TYR A 133 -2.91 10.74 2.41
C TYR A 133 -3.89 10.08 1.45
N ARG A 134 -3.47 9.04 0.72
CA ARG A 134 -4.33 8.31 -0.21
C ARG A 134 -5.59 7.82 0.48
N TRP A 135 -6.65 7.67 -0.30
CA TRP A 135 -7.89 7.07 0.20
C TRP A 135 -7.66 5.64 0.69
N GLN A 136 -7.87 5.42 1.99
CA GLN A 136 -7.69 4.13 2.66
C GLN A 136 -9.00 3.60 3.25
N GLY A 137 -10.13 3.79 2.56
CA GLY A 137 -11.41 3.19 2.96
C GLY A 137 -12.15 3.93 4.08
N GLY A 138 -12.01 5.26 4.17
CA GLY A 138 -12.75 6.09 5.14
C GLY A 138 -11.85 6.60 6.23
N SER A 139 -11.80 5.86 7.34
CA SER A 139 -11.06 6.26 8.53
C SER A 139 -9.58 5.88 8.50
N GLY A 140 -9.15 5.06 7.55
CA GLY A 140 -7.79 4.53 7.44
C GLY A 140 -7.77 3.02 7.19
N LEU A 141 -6.59 2.45 7.08
CA LEU A 141 -6.38 1.05 6.70
C LEU A 141 -6.81 0.08 7.81
N ASN A 142 -7.77 -0.79 7.50
CA ASN A 142 -8.22 -1.85 8.40
C ASN A 142 -8.00 -3.23 7.76
N LEU A 143 -7.14 -4.03 8.38
CA LEU A 143 -6.85 -5.40 8.00
C LEU A 143 -7.32 -6.33 9.14
N PRO A 144 -8.58 -6.83 9.08
CA PRO A 144 -9.14 -7.68 10.14
C PRO A 144 -8.38 -9.01 10.31
N HIS A 145 -7.70 -9.43 9.23
CA HIS A 145 -6.83 -10.60 9.19
C HIS A 145 -5.57 -10.23 8.42
N TRP A 146 -4.48 -9.96 9.13
CA TRP A 146 -3.14 -10.02 8.54
C TRP A 146 -2.54 -11.40 8.76
N GLY A 147 -1.71 -11.83 7.82
CA GLY A 147 -0.94 -13.06 7.89
C GLY A 147 0.49 -12.77 7.45
N PHE A 148 1.45 -13.06 8.30
CA PHE A 148 2.86 -12.83 8.01
C PHE A 148 3.65 -14.10 8.30
N SER A 149 4.43 -14.56 7.33
CA SER A 149 5.30 -15.71 7.48
C SER A 149 6.76 -15.28 7.59
N TRP A 150 7.48 -15.84 8.56
CA TRP A 150 8.91 -15.62 8.71
C TRP A 150 9.64 -16.89 9.10
N MET A 151 10.94 -16.89 8.82
CA MET A 151 11.87 -17.87 9.33
C MET A 151 12.58 -17.32 10.56
N ARG A 152 12.73 -18.15 11.60
CA ARG A 152 13.65 -17.83 12.70
C ARG A 152 15.00 -18.49 12.44
N ASN A 153 16.00 -17.72 12.03
CA ASN A 153 17.33 -18.26 11.75
C ASN A 153 18.13 -18.47 13.05
N ASN A 154 17.88 -19.58 13.76
CA ASN A 154 18.76 -20.04 14.84
C ASN A 154 18.84 -21.57 14.87
N GLY A 155 19.28 -22.16 13.76
CA GLY A 155 19.48 -23.62 13.60
C GLY A 155 18.20 -24.47 13.58
N LYS A 156 17.02 -23.83 13.63
CA LYS A 156 15.71 -24.45 13.49
C LYS A 156 14.97 -23.69 12.40
N GLU A 157 15.15 -24.10 11.14
CA GLU A 157 14.39 -23.59 9.99
C GLU A 157 12.91 -23.94 10.18
N GLN A 158 12.20 -23.14 10.97
CA GLN A 158 10.78 -23.27 11.20
C GLN A 158 10.10 -22.04 10.64
N TRP A 159 9.32 -22.27 9.58
CA TRP A 159 8.33 -21.32 9.11
C TRP A 159 7.29 -21.09 10.21
N ARG A 160 7.16 -19.84 10.62
CA ARG A 160 6.12 -19.39 11.54
C ARG A 160 5.12 -18.55 10.78
N LEU A 161 3.85 -18.76 11.07
CA LEU A 161 2.75 -17.93 10.57
C LEU A 161 2.18 -17.14 11.74
N GLY A 162 2.44 -15.84 11.73
CA GLY A 162 1.76 -14.88 12.58
C GLY A 162 0.45 -14.49 11.93
N GLN A 163 -0.60 -14.36 12.74
CA GLN A 163 -1.85 -13.79 12.29
C GLN A 163 -2.41 -12.88 13.37
N GLY A 164 -3.17 -11.89 12.95
CA GLY A 164 -3.84 -10.98 13.84
C GLY A 164 -4.64 -9.95 13.08
N GLU A 165 -4.86 -8.84 13.74
CA GLU A 165 -5.58 -7.69 13.24
C GLU A 165 -4.71 -6.46 13.28
N TYR A 166 -4.86 -5.63 12.26
CA TYR A 166 -4.16 -4.37 12.10
C TYR A 166 -5.18 -3.30 11.76
N ARG A 167 -5.10 -2.16 12.43
CA ARG A 167 -5.96 -1.00 12.18
C ARG A 167 -5.13 0.26 12.28
N ARG A 168 -5.11 1.06 11.22
CA ARG A 168 -4.66 2.45 11.22
C ARG A 168 -5.88 3.34 11.07
N THR A 169 -6.01 4.32 11.96
CA THR A 169 -7.08 5.33 11.92
C THR A 169 -6.45 6.71 11.88
N TYR A 170 -6.80 7.50 10.87
CA TYR A 170 -6.42 8.92 10.78
C TYR A 170 -7.30 9.76 11.70
N PHE A 171 -6.64 10.59 12.49
CA PHE A 171 -7.24 11.57 13.38
C PHE A 171 -7.23 12.95 12.74
N SER A 172 -6.32 13.24 11.82
CA SER A 172 -6.24 14.51 11.09
C SER A 172 -6.49 14.33 9.59
N HIS A 173 -6.79 15.42 8.89
CA HIS A 173 -7.01 15.49 7.44
C HIS A 173 -8.14 14.58 6.90
N ARG A 174 -9.15 14.32 7.73
CA ARG A 174 -10.27 13.42 7.42
C ARG A 174 -11.30 14.10 6.53
N ALA A 175 -11.27 13.77 5.23
CA ALA A 175 -12.23 14.29 4.26
C ALA A 175 -13.69 13.86 4.54
N ASP A 176 -13.89 12.72 5.19
CA ASP A 176 -15.23 12.19 5.49
C ASP A 176 -15.96 12.93 6.62
N LEU A 177 -15.22 13.67 7.45
CA LEU A 177 -15.76 14.52 8.52
C LEU A 177 -16.15 15.93 8.05
N LEU A 178 -15.88 16.26 6.78
CA LEU A 178 -16.30 17.53 6.21
C LEU A 178 -17.84 17.57 5.99
N PRO A 179 -18.44 18.77 6.07
CA PRO A 179 -17.80 20.09 6.23
C PRO A 179 -17.49 20.50 7.67
N GLU A 180 -17.90 19.73 8.68
CA GLU A 180 -17.85 20.12 10.09
C GLU A 180 -16.42 20.26 10.61
N THR A 181 -15.55 19.29 10.31
CA THR A 181 -14.16 19.28 10.76
C THR A 181 -13.31 18.39 9.85
N THR A 182 -11.99 18.45 10.01
CA THR A 182 -11.04 17.48 9.43
C THR A 182 -10.34 16.66 10.51
N VAL A 183 -10.67 16.90 11.78
CA VAL A 183 -10.05 16.27 12.95
C VAL A 183 -11.07 15.40 13.67
N LEU A 184 -10.70 14.17 13.99
CA LEU A 184 -11.57 13.21 14.66
C LEU A 184 -11.82 13.58 16.13
N GLU A 185 -10.76 14.00 16.83
CA GLU A 185 -10.80 14.40 18.24
C GLU A 185 -9.95 15.66 18.44
N GLU A 186 -10.62 16.77 18.75
CA GLU A 186 -9.98 18.08 18.90
C GLU A 186 -8.97 18.10 20.07
N GLY A 187 -7.88 18.84 19.90
CA GLY A 187 -6.84 19.01 20.93
C GLY A 187 -5.89 17.83 21.13
N THR A 188 -6.00 16.76 20.34
CA THR A 188 -5.10 15.60 20.43
C THR A 188 -3.80 15.76 19.65
N GLU A 189 -3.80 16.57 18.57
CA GLU A 189 -2.69 16.72 17.62
C GLU A 189 -2.23 15.40 16.99
N VAL A 190 -3.03 14.34 17.09
CA VAL A 190 -2.73 13.03 16.51
C VAL A 190 -3.00 13.10 15.01
N GLU A 191 -2.03 12.69 14.20
CA GLU A 191 -2.19 12.51 12.76
C GLU A 191 -2.93 11.21 12.50
N TRP A 192 -2.41 10.10 13.05
CA TRP A 192 -3.03 8.79 13.01
C TRP A 192 -2.62 7.95 14.21
N ALA A 193 -3.50 7.00 14.52
CA ALA A 193 -3.28 5.97 15.52
C ALA A 193 -3.25 4.60 14.86
N GLU A 194 -2.39 3.73 15.35
CA GLU A 194 -2.27 2.37 14.85
C GLU A 194 -2.40 1.35 15.98
N PHE A 195 -3.14 0.30 15.69
CA PHE A 195 -3.34 -0.85 16.55
C PHE A 195 -2.96 -2.11 15.79
N PHE A 196 -2.18 -2.96 16.44
CA PHE A 196 -1.77 -4.25 15.90
C PHE A 196 -1.82 -5.29 17.01
N ASP A 197 -2.47 -6.43 16.78
CA ASP A 197 -2.45 -7.56 17.69
C ASP A 197 -1.92 -8.82 17.03
N VAL A 198 -1.47 -9.76 17.87
CA VAL A 198 -1.03 -11.09 17.46
C VAL A 198 -1.99 -12.12 18.06
N LYS A 199 -2.76 -12.80 17.22
CA LYS A 199 -3.70 -13.87 17.62
C LYS A 199 -3.05 -15.25 17.58
N THR A 200 -2.06 -15.45 16.70
CA THR A 200 -1.25 -16.68 16.59
C THR A 200 0.20 -16.35 16.22
N PRO A 201 1.18 -17.21 16.55
CA PRO A 201 1.09 -18.50 17.29
C PRO A 201 0.89 -18.35 18.81
N PHE A 202 0.69 -19.47 19.52
CA PHE A 202 0.34 -19.49 20.96
C PHE A 202 1.34 -18.73 21.86
N ASP A 203 2.62 -18.78 21.55
CA ASP A 203 3.69 -18.13 22.32
C ASP A 203 3.74 -16.61 22.15
N LEU A 204 3.17 -16.08 21.06
CA LEU A 204 3.05 -14.63 20.82
C LEU A 204 1.62 -14.12 21.02
N ARG A 205 0.64 -15.01 21.17
CA ARG A 205 -0.78 -14.69 21.28
C ARG A 205 -1.05 -13.67 22.39
N GLY A 206 -1.78 -12.63 22.03
CA GLY A 206 -2.18 -11.54 22.91
C GLY A 206 -1.18 -10.41 22.98
N THR A 207 -0.04 -10.49 22.27
CA THR A 207 0.84 -9.33 22.12
C THR A 207 0.11 -8.27 21.32
N MET A 208 0.12 -7.03 21.82
CA MET A 208 -0.59 -5.91 21.21
C MET A 208 0.31 -4.69 21.19
N PHE A 209 0.20 -3.90 20.13
CA PHE A 209 0.88 -2.63 19.95
C PHE A 209 -0.14 -1.54 19.72
N LEU A 210 0.12 -0.37 20.30
CA LEU A 210 -0.62 0.86 20.09
C LEU A 210 0.39 1.97 19.80
N LEU A 211 0.20 2.69 18.71
CA LEU A 211 1.04 3.82 18.33
C LEU A 211 0.18 5.04 18.05
N TYR A 212 0.61 6.21 18.51
CA TYR A 212 0.11 7.52 18.09
C TYR A 212 1.23 8.31 17.41
N ARG A 213 0.98 8.72 16.17
CA ARG A 213 1.79 9.71 15.45
C ARG A 213 1.14 11.08 15.55
N TYR A 214 1.95 12.12 15.70
CA TYR A 214 1.50 13.49 15.86
C TYR A 214 1.76 14.31 14.59
N VAL A 215 0.95 15.35 14.38
CA VAL A 215 1.15 16.34 13.29
C VAL A 215 2.27 17.34 13.60
N THR A 216 2.79 17.33 14.82
CA THR A 216 3.88 18.19 15.31
C THR A 216 5.18 17.41 15.38
N ASP A 217 6.30 18.07 15.68
CA ASP A 217 7.62 17.45 15.86
C ASP A 217 7.74 16.56 17.12
N LYS A 218 6.61 16.28 17.79
CA LYS A 218 6.57 15.42 18.96
C LYS A 218 6.87 13.98 18.54
N GLU A 219 7.77 13.33 19.29
CA GLU A 219 8.02 11.89 19.13
C GLU A 219 6.73 11.06 19.29
N ASP A 220 6.56 10.10 18.39
CA ASP A 220 5.45 9.14 18.43
C ASP A 220 5.39 8.40 19.77
N ASP A 221 4.19 8.29 20.33
CA ASP A 221 3.96 7.49 21.52
C ASP A 221 3.63 6.06 21.14
N THR A 222 4.42 5.10 21.61
CA THR A 222 4.23 3.68 21.30
C THR A 222 4.18 2.84 22.57
N TRP A 223 3.24 1.90 22.64
CA TRP A 223 3.11 0.95 23.72
C TRP A 223 3.00 -0.48 23.20
N ALA A 224 3.62 -1.41 23.91
CA ALA A 224 3.42 -2.84 23.73
C ALA A 224 2.89 -3.49 25.00
N TYR A 225 1.82 -4.28 24.87
CA TYR A 225 1.38 -5.21 25.89
C TYR A 225 2.04 -6.57 25.63
N ILE A 226 2.74 -7.08 26.64
CA ILE A 226 3.44 -8.38 26.57
C ILE A 226 2.74 -9.36 27.50
N PRO A 227 2.00 -10.36 26.98
CA PRO A 227 1.20 -11.30 27.78
C PRO A 227 2.00 -12.06 28.84
N ALA A 228 3.22 -12.48 28.49
CA ALA A 228 4.12 -13.20 29.40
C ALA A 228 4.46 -12.37 30.65
N LEU A 229 4.45 -11.04 30.54
CA LEU A 229 4.71 -10.12 31.64
C LEU A 229 3.44 -9.54 32.26
N ARG A 230 2.29 -9.68 31.58
CA ARG A 230 1.01 -9.03 31.92
C ARG A 230 1.16 -7.53 32.18
N ARG A 231 1.99 -6.87 31.37
CA ARG A 231 2.32 -5.46 31.53
C ARG A 231 2.34 -4.76 30.19
N VAL A 232 1.94 -3.49 30.22
CA VAL A 232 2.16 -2.52 29.14
C VAL A 232 3.51 -1.86 29.36
N ARG A 233 4.30 -1.73 28.29
CA ARG A 233 5.56 -1.00 28.29
C ARG A 233 5.53 0.04 27.18
N ARG A 234 6.04 1.25 27.48
CA ARG A 234 6.32 2.24 26.45
C ARG A 234 7.54 1.78 25.66
N ILE A 235 7.47 1.85 24.33
CA ILE A 235 8.59 1.62 23.43
C ILE A 235 9.13 2.99 23.07
N ALA A 236 10.41 3.23 23.32
CA ALA A 236 11.04 4.49 22.94
C ALA A 236 11.10 4.61 21.41
N ALA A 237 10.98 5.83 20.87
CA ALA A 237 11.04 6.06 19.43
C ALA A 237 12.33 5.48 18.79
N THR A 238 13.46 5.54 19.50
CA THR A 238 14.75 4.99 19.06
C THR A 238 14.78 3.46 18.95
N GLN A 239 13.80 2.75 19.51
CA GLN A 239 13.71 1.28 19.46
C GLN A 239 12.77 0.78 18.36
N LYS A 240 12.16 1.69 17.57
CA LYS A 240 11.25 1.30 16.50
C LYS A 240 11.93 0.57 15.35
N SER A 241 13.21 0.87 15.12
CA SER A 241 14.05 0.18 14.14
C SER A 241 14.59 -1.17 14.65
N ASP A 242 14.25 -1.60 15.87
CA ASP A 242 14.62 -2.92 16.41
C ASP A 242 13.70 -4.03 15.88
N SER A 243 14.19 -5.27 15.94
CA SER A 243 13.49 -6.46 15.49
C SER A 243 12.14 -6.63 16.19
N LEU A 244 11.07 -6.57 15.40
CA LEU A 244 9.72 -6.86 15.85
C LEU A 244 9.58 -8.36 16.12
N LEU A 245 9.40 -8.72 17.39
CA LEU A 245 9.11 -10.11 17.82
C LEU A 245 10.14 -11.15 17.34
N GLY A 246 11.39 -10.74 17.13
CA GLY A 246 12.46 -11.62 16.63
C GLY A 246 12.33 -11.97 15.15
N THR A 247 11.67 -11.11 14.37
CA THR A 247 11.62 -11.14 12.91
C THR A 247 12.68 -10.22 12.32
N GLU A 248 12.92 -10.30 11.01
CA GLU A 248 13.77 -9.33 10.30
C GLU A 248 13.07 -7.97 10.08
N PHE A 249 11.81 -7.85 10.51
CA PHE A 249 11.03 -6.63 10.34
C PHE A 249 11.18 -5.72 11.53
N SER A 250 11.27 -4.43 11.27
CA SER A 250 11.15 -3.38 12.28
C SER A 250 9.68 -3.00 12.50
N LEU A 251 9.38 -2.22 13.54
CA LEU A 251 8.06 -1.59 13.66
C LEU A 251 7.83 -0.57 12.52
N GLU A 252 8.91 0.04 12.02
CA GLU A 252 8.86 1.07 10.97
C GLU A 252 8.55 0.54 9.58
N ASP A 253 8.87 -0.73 9.32
CA ASP A 253 8.55 -1.39 8.04
C ASP A 253 7.04 -1.46 7.78
N PHE A 254 6.23 -1.33 8.84
CA PHE A 254 4.78 -1.27 8.75
C PHE A 254 4.25 0.17 8.61
N TYR A 255 5.09 1.19 8.75
CA TYR A 255 4.70 2.59 8.68
C TYR A 255 4.56 3.10 7.24
N GLY A 256 5.27 2.47 6.29
CA GLY A 256 5.24 2.79 4.85
C GLY A 256 6.47 3.56 4.42
#